data_AF-A0A260MHM6-F1
#
_entry.id   AF-A0A260MHM6-F1
#
_cell.length_a   1.000
_cell.length_b   1.000
_cell.length_c   1.000
_cell.angle_alpha   90.00
_cell.angle_beta   90.00
_cell.angle_gamma   90.00
#
_symmetry.space_group_name_H-M   'P 1'
#
loop_
_entity.id
_entity.type
_entity.pdbx_description
1 polymer ?
#
loop_
_entity_poly.entity_id
_entity_poly.type
_entity_poly.pdbx_seq_one_letter_code
_entity_poly.pdbx_strand_id
1 'polypeptide(L)'
;MTTSTDTTKAPKRRGGFASKFALLITLVLVAALVIFVLQNTVHTTINFLGWNFDLGQGVSLLGAAVVGAVITLTATAALKVRRAVR
;
A
#
# COMPACT_ATOMS: atom_id res chain seq x y z
N MET A 1 -20.14 -3.26 49.18
CA MET A 1 -19.94 -2.43 47.97
C MET A 1 -18.47 -2.57 47.56
N THR A 2 -18.16 -3.46 46.61
CA THR A 2 -16.77 -3.76 46.20
C THR A 2 -16.63 -3.40 44.72
N THR A 3 -15.98 -2.27 44.44
CA THR A 3 -15.59 -1.83 43.10
C THR A 3 -14.38 -2.63 42.63
N SER A 4 -14.60 -3.57 41.72
CA SER A 4 -13.53 -4.21 40.95
C SER A 4 -12.98 -3.21 39.94
N THR A 5 -11.80 -2.68 40.19
CA THR A 5 -11.02 -1.88 39.25
C THR A 5 -10.51 -2.76 38.12
N ASP A 6 -11.26 -2.77 37.02
CA ASP A 6 -10.88 -3.47 35.79
C ASP A 6 -9.60 -2.82 35.22
N THR A 7 -8.47 -3.47 35.44
CA THR A 7 -7.16 -2.96 35.02
C THR A 7 -6.97 -3.31 33.55
N THR A 8 -7.49 -2.46 32.67
CA THR A 8 -7.23 -2.55 31.24
C THR A 8 -5.72 -2.38 31.01
N LYS A 9 -5.01 -3.49 30.78
CA LYS A 9 -3.60 -3.47 30.40
C LYS A 9 -3.44 -2.71 29.08
N ALA A 10 -2.82 -1.53 29.15
CA ALA A 10 -2.44 -0.75 27.98
C ALA A 10 -1.56 -1.60 27.03
N PRO A 11 -1.85 -1.64 25.72
CA PRO A 11 -1.05 -2.41 24.78
C PRO A 11 0.36 -1.82 24.71
N LYS A 12 1.36 -2.61 25.10
CA LYS A 12 2.78 -2.26 25.02
C LYS A 12 3.20 -2.16 23.56
N ARG A 13 3.20 -0.94 23.00
CA ARG A 13 3.74 -0.66 21.65
C ARG A 13 5.23 -0.97 21.63
N ARG A 14 5.61 -2.17 21.19
CA ARG A 14 6.98 -2.54 20.80
C ARG A 14 7.33 -1.84 19.48
N GLY A 15 7.49 -0.52 19.51
CA GLY A 15 7.63 0.32 18.31
C GLY A 15 8.92 1.13 18.33
N GLY A 16 10.04 0.51 17.98
CA GLY A 16 11.29 1.23 17.77
C GLY A 16 12.03 0.71 16.54
N PHE A 17 12.37 -0.57 16.55
CA PHE A 17 13.10 -1.21 15.46
C PHE A 17 12.22 -1.44 14.24
N ALA A 18 11.06 -2.09 14.41
CA ALA A 18 10.11 -2.37 13.31
C ALA A 18 9.67 -1.10 12.55
N SER A 19 9.52 0.03 13.25
CA SER A 19 9.18 1.32 12.63
C SER A 19 10.29 1.88 11.75
N LYS A 20 11.57 1.71 12.15
CA LYS A 20 12.72 2.18 11.36
C LYS A 20 12.91 1.34 10.10
N PHE A 21 12.71 0.02 10.19
CA PHE A 21 12.74 -0.86 9.02
C PHE A 21 11.60 -0.57 8.04
N ALA A 22 10.38 -0.33 8.53
CA ALA A 22 9.26 0.05 7.67
C ALA A 22 9.53 1.34 6.88
N LEU A 23 10.17 2.33 7.52
CA LEU A 23 10.57 3.58 6.85
C LEU A 23 11.63 3.33 5.76
N LEU A 24 12.66 2.54 6.06
CA LEU A 24 13.69 2.16 5.07
C LEU A 24 13.08 1.42 3.87
N ILE A 25 12.22 0.44 4.12
CA ILE A 25 11.54 -0.33 3.06
C ILE A 25 10.69 0.59 2.20
N THR A 26 9.92 1.50 2.82
CA THR A 26 9.08 2.47 2.09
C THR A 26 9.92 3.42 1.25
N LEU A 27 11.05 3.91 1.79
CA LEU A 27 11.97 4.79 1.05
C LEU A 27 12.55 4.07 -0.17
N VAL A 28 13.02 2.83 0.00
CA VAL A 28 13.57 2.02 -1.10
C VAL A 28 12.49 1.75 -2.15
N LEU A 29 11.26 1.42 -1.72
CA LEU A 29 10.14 1.20 -2.62
C LEU A 29 9.83 2.46 -3.44
N VAL A 30 9.73 3.63 -2.81
CA VAL A 30 9.50 4.90 -3.51
C VAL A 30 10.63 5.21 -4.50
N ALA A 31 11.89 5.03 -4.10
CA ALA A 31 13.03 5.23 -4.99
C ALA A 31 12.98 4.28 -6.20
N ALA A 32 12.63 3.01 -5.99
CA ALA A 32 12.45 2.04 -7.06
C ALA A 32 11.33 2.46 -8.02
N LEU A 33 10.18 2.95 -7.52
CA LEU A 33 9.11 3.48 -8.36
C LEU A 33 9.57 4.68 -9.21
N VAL A 34 10.33 5.62 -8.62
CA VAL A 34 10.85 6.79 -9.34
C VAL A 34 11.80 6.37 -10.47
N ILE A 35 12.78 5.52 -10.16
CA ILE A 35 13.74 5.00 -11.15
C ILE A 35 12.98 4.28 -12.27
N PHE A 36 12.01 3.46 -11.90
CA PHE A 36 11.22 2.69 -12.83
C PHE A 36 10.39 3.58 -13.77
N VAL A 37 9.76 4.66 -13.28
CA VAL A 37 9.05 5.62 -14.12
C VAL A 37 10.00 6.36 -15.05
N LEU A 38 11.17 6.77 -14.55
CA LEU A 38 12.20 7.47 -15.34
C LEU A 38 12.82 6.58 -16.42
N GLN A 39 13.07 5.31 -16.10
CA GLN A 39 13.63 4.33 -17.04
C GLN A 39 12.61 3.86 -18.08
N ASN A 40 11.34 3.72 -17.70
CA ASN A 40 10.27 3.26 -18.59
C ASN A 40 9.54 4.44 -19.25
N THR A 41 10.26 5.43 -19.77
CA THR A 41 9.69 6.56 -20.52
C THR A 41 9.45 6.25 -22.00
N VAL A 42 9.73 5.02 -22.43
CA VAL A 42 9.44 4.59 -23.80
C VAL A 42 7.93 4.62 -24.03
N HIS A 43 7.52 5.44 -25.00
CA HIS A 43 6.14 5.53 -25.45
C HIS A 43 5.76 4.22 -26.13
N THR A 44 4.79 3.52 -25.56
CA THR A 44 4.24 2.29 -26.14
C THR A 44 2.76 2.52 -26.36
N THR A 45 2.33 2.36 -27.60
CA THR A 45 0.91 2.42 -27.97
C THR A 45 0.20 1.21 -27.37
N ILE A 46 -0.61 1.45 -26.33
CA ILE A 46 -1.45 0.41 -25.73
C ILE A 46 -2.81 0.48 -26.43
N ASN A 47 -3.09 -0.51 -27.28
CA ASN A 47 -4.43 -0.72 -27.84
C ASN A 47 -5.27 -1.54 -26.86
N PHE A 48 -6.16 -0.88 -26.13
CA PHE A 48 -7.09 -1.56 -25.24
C PHE A 48 -8.52 -1.34 -25.75
N LEU A 49 -9.16 -2.41 -26.22
CA LEU A 49 -10.59 -2.44 -26.57
C LEU A 49 -11.05 -1.36 -27.59
N GLY A 50 -10.22 -1.05 -28.59
CA GLY A 50 -10.51 -0.05 -29.63
C GLY A 50 -10.12 1.39 -29.27
N TRP A 51 -9.61 1.62 -28.05
CA TRP A 51 -8.99 2.89 -27.65
C TRP A 51 -7.46 2.81 -27.79
N ASN A 52 -6.89 3.81 -28.47
CA ASN A 52 -5.45 3.95 -28.64
C ASN A 52 -4.93 4.88 -27.55
N PHE A 53 -4.24 4.32 -26.56
CA PHE A 53 -3.57 5.10 -25.53
C PHE A 53 -2.09 5.19 -25.86
N ASP A 54 -1.64 6.38 -26.26
CA ASP A 54 -0.22 6.73 -26.25
C ASP A 54 0.14 7.22 -24.86
N LEU A 55 0.48 6.28 -23.99
CA LEU A 55 0.93 6.56 -22.63
C LEU A 55 2.32 6.00 -22.48
N GLY A 56 3.23 6.79 -21.90
CA GLY A 56 4.56 6.30 -21.54
C GLY A 56 4.44 5.05 -20.66
N GLN A 57 5.27 4.03 -20.91
CA GLN A 57 5.22 2.75 -20.20
C GLN A 57 5.29 2.90 -18.66
N GLY A 58 5.94 3.95 -18.16
CA GLY A 58 6.00 4.29 -16.74
C GLY A 58 4.65 4.73 -16.17
N VAL A 59 3.80 5.38 -16.96
CA VAL A 59 2.47 5.84 -16.55
C VAL A 59 1.52 4.65 -16.40
N SER A 60 1.57 3.68 -17.32
CA SER A 60 0.72 2.49 -17.24
C SER A 60 1.06 1.62 -16.04
N LEU A 61 2.36 1.49 -15.71
CA LEU A 61 2.79 0.74 -14.54
C LEU A 61 2.60 1.49 -13.22
N LEU A 62 2.65 2.82 -13.20
CA LEU A 62 2.15 3.62 -12.06
C LEU A 62 0.66 3.38 -11.83
N GLY A 63 -0.14 3.37 -12.89
CA GLY A 63 -1.56 3.01 -12.82
C GLY A 63 -1.77 1.62 -12.21
N ALA A 64 -0.98 0.63 -12.64
CA ALA A 64 -1.02 -0.73 -12.07
C ALA A 64 -0.67 -0.75 -10.57
N ALA A 65 0.33 0.04 -10.15
CA ALA A 65 0.69 0.17 -8.74
C ALA A 65 -0.45 0.76 -7.90
N VAL A 66 -1.12 1.80 -8.41
CA VAL A 66 -2.28 2.42 -7.76
C VAL A 66 -3.43 1.41 -7.63
N VAL A 67 -3.73 0.66 -8.69
CA VAL A 67 -4.76 -0.39 -8.67
C VAL A 67 -4.42 -1.47 -7.63
N GLY A 68 -3.16 -1.94 -7.60
CA GLY A 68 -2.70 -2.91 -6.60
C GLY A 68 -2.82 -2.40 -5.16
N ALA A 69 -2.53 -1.12 -4.92
CA ALA A 69 -2.68 -0.47 -3.61
C ALA A 69 -4.15 -0.42 -3.19
N VAL A 70 -5.06 -0.05 -4.10
CA VAL A 70 -6.51 -0.04 -3.85
C VAL A 70 -6.99 -1.44 -3.47
N ILE A 71 -6.63 -2.48 -4.23
CA ILE A 71 -7.01 -3.87 -3.93
C ILE A 71 -6.53 -4.28 -2.53
N THR A 72 -5.28 -3.96 -2.18
CA THR A 72 -4.71 -4.30 -0.88
C THR A 72 -5.42 -3.58 0.26
N LEU A 73 -5.77 -2.31 0.09
CA LEU A 73 -6.55 -1.54 1.06
C LEU A 73 -7.94 -2.13 1.27
N THR A 74 -8.63 -2.45 0.18
CA THR A 74 -9.97 -3.06 0.26
C THR A 74 -9.92 -4.43 0.94
N ALA A 75 -8.94 -5.26 0.60
CA ALA A 75 -8.76 -6.58 1.21
C ALA A 75 -8.45 -6.48 2.72
N THR A 76 -7.52 -5.60 3.11
CA THR A 76 -7.19 -5.41 4.53
C THR A 76 -8.35 -4.80 5.32
N ALA A 77 -9.13 -3.89 4.73
CA ALA A 77 -10.34 -3.36 5.34
C ALA A 77 -11.39 -4.46 5.57
N ALA A 78 -11.65 -5.30 4.55
CA ALA A 78 -12.59 -6.41 4.67
C ALA A 78 -12.19 -7.41 5.78
N LEU A 79 -10.89 -7.74 5.87
CA LEU A 79 -10.37 -8.61 6.93
C LEU A 79 -10.51 -7.99 8.32
N LYS A 80 -10.31 -6.67 8.45
CA LYS A 80 -10.51 -5.95 9.73
C LYS A 80 -11.98 -5.97 10.15
N VAL A 81 -12.91 -5.69 9.25
CA VAL A 81 -14.37 -5.74 9.53
C VAL A 81 -14.76 -7.15 9.98
N ARG A 82 -14.30 -8.19 9.27
CA ARG A 82 -14.58 -9.59 9.65
C ARG A 82 -14.06 -9.96 11.05
N ARG A 83 -12.94 -9.37 11.49
CA ARG A 83 -12.39 -9.58 12.84
C ARG A 83 -13.11 -8.79 13.91
N ALA A 84 -13.74 -7.66 13.57
CA ALA A 84 -14.47 -6.83 14.52
C ALA A 84 -15.89 -7.34 14.79
N VAL A 85 -16.46 -8.12 13.86
CA VAL A 85 -17.81 -8.68 13.95
C VAL A 85 -17.81 -10.10 14.56
N ARG A 86 -16.64 -10.75 14.68
CA ARG A 86 -16.46 -12.01 15.41
C ARG A 86 -15.98 -11.73 16.82
#